data_AF-A0A935KRS7-F1
#
_entry.id   AF-A0A935KRS7-F1
#
_cell.length_a   1.000
_cell.length_b   1.000
_cell.length_c   1.000
_cell.angle_alpha   90.00
_cell.angle_beta   90.00
_cell.angle_gamma   90.00
#
_symmetry.space_group_name_H-M   'P 1'
#
loop_
_entity.id
_entity.type
_entity.pdbx_description
1 polymer ?
#
loop_
_entity_poly.entity_id
_entity_poly.type
_entity_poly.pdbx_seq_one_letter_code
_entity_poly.pdbx_strand_id
1 'polypeptide(L)'
;MKKIFTVIVLLICNCMFGQSLVRFAAIGDFGKAGTNELNVSNLVKGWNPEFIITLGDNNYELGEQSTIDINIGYYYQEFIYPYTGIYGTGDTVNRFFPSLGNHDWYTSQAAAYLSYFTLPGNERYYDFVKGNVHFFSIDSDPNEPDGIDSNSVQGLWLKNALANSTQKWNIVYFHHPPFSSAQHGSQAYMQWPFKRWGATTVMAGHDHTYERIMIDSLLYFVNGLGGKSIYSFNSVVPGSQLRYNNNYGAMLINSYSDSMVFKFYSVSGNQRDYYRLLPPAKKLSLKVYVQGFYDATADTATADTVNILLRNSFAPYSVIDSSVGVPDVYGNVILEFLKADNATSYYVSIKHRNSIETWSSTGMIFISNSMILDMTSSAASAFGSNLKLIDPSPIAFGLYGGDVDQNGFINATDVSMVDNGVANYDSGYVLTDLTGNNFVDGTDFLIADNNAAIYAEVITP
;
A
#
# COMPACT_ATOMS: atom_id res chain seq x y z
N MET A 1 -8.39 -55.97 8.40
CA MET A 1 -7.88 -54.84 7.59
C MET A 1 -8.96 -53.76 7.49
N LYS A 2 -8.94 -52.77 8.40
CA LYS A 2 -9.82 -51.59 8.34
C LYS A 2 -9.00 -50.44 7.75
N LYS A 3 -9.43 -49.93 6.59
CA LYS A 3 -8.81 -48.76 5.93
C LYS A 3 -9.24 -47.50 6.69
N ILE A 4 -8.27 -46.76 7.21
CA ILE A 4 -8.45 -45.42 7.76
C ILE A 4 -8.42 -44.46 6.56
N PHE A 5 -9.53 -43.76 6.32
CA PHE A 5 -9.59 -42.64 5.38
C PHE A 5 -9.11 -41.39 6.11
N THR A 6 -7.96 -40.87 5.73
CA THR A 6 -7.50 -39.54 6.13
C THR A 6 -8.27 -38.51 5.31
N VAL A 7 -9.22 -37.82 5.92
CA VAL A 7 -9.87 -36.63 5.34
C VAL A 7 -8.90 -35.48 5.51
N ILE A 8 -8.28 -35.04 4.41
CA ILE A 8 -7.53 -33.78 4.35
C ILE A 8 -8.59 -32.66 4.31
N VAL A 9 -8.78 -32.01 5.45
CA VAL A 9 -9.54 -30.75 5.50
C VAL A 9 -8.63 -29.68 4.92
N LEU A 10 -8.89 -29.31 3.66
CA LEU A 10 -8.28 -28.14 3.04
C LEU A 10 -8.88 -26.90 3.73
N LEU A 11 -8.14 -26.29 4.67
CA LEU A 11 -8.48 -24.95 5.15
C LEU A 11 -8.29 -23.98 3.98
N ILE A 12 -9.37 -23.70 3.27
CA ILE A 12 -9.45 -22.52 2.42
C ILE A 12 -9.49 -21.34 3.39
N CYS A 13 -8.34 -20.69 3.57
CA CYS A 13 -8.29 -19.37 4.19
C CYS A 13 -9.05 -18.42 3.27
N ASN A 14 -10.36 -18.30 3.48
CA ASN A 14 -11.15 -17.21 2.97
C ASN A 14 -10.65 -15.96 3.70
N CYS A 15 -9.58 -15.35 3.18
CA CYS A 15 -9.34 -13.94 3.41
C CYS A 15 -10.59 -13.23 2.91
N MET A 16 -11.50 -12.90 3.83
CA MET A 16 -12.62 -12.03 3.56
C MET A 16 -12.02 -10.68 3.19
N PHE A 17 -11.80 -10.45 1.90
CA PHE A 17 -11.56 -9.11 1.41
C PHE A 17 -12.81 -8.31 1.79
N GLY A 18 -12.62 -7.14 2.41
CA GLY A 18 -13.70 -6.19 2.60
C GLY A 18 -14.36 -5.85 1.27
N GLN A 19 -15.54 -5.23 1.29
CA GLN A 19 -16.19 -4.77 0.06
C GLN A 19 -15.23 -3.87 -0.73
N SER A 20 -15.03 -4.15 -2.03
CA SER A 20 -14.18 -3.30 -2.88
C SER A 20 -14.79 -1.90 -2.98
N LEU A 21 -13.95 -0.88 -2.79
CA LEU A 21 -14.32 0.53 -2.93
C LEU A 21 -14.34 0.97 -4.39
N VAL A 22 -13.52 0.34 -5.23
CA VAL A 22 -13.47 0.57 -6.68
C VAL A 22 -13.19 -0.77 -7.38
N ARG A 23 -13.92 -1.06 -8.45
CA ARG A 23 -13.71 -2.22 -9.32
C ARG A 23 -13.70 -1.78 -10.79
N PHE A 24 -12.57 -1.92 -11.47
CA PHE A 24 -12.44 -1.49 -12.87
C PHE A 24 -11.61 -2.48 -13.69
N ALA A 25 -11.72 -2.38 -15.00
CA ALA A 25 -10.89 -3.14 -15.94
C ALA A 25 -9.88 -2.23 -16.65
N ALA A 26 -8.73 -2.78 -17.02
CA ALA A 26 -7.77 -2.13 -17.90
C ALA A 26 -7.47 -3.01 -19.12
N ILE A 27 -7.57 -2.41 -20.31
CA ILE A 27 -7.32 -3.02 -21.61
C ILE A 27 -6.40 -2.12 -22.44
N GLY A 28 -5.54 -2.67 -23.28
CA GLY A 28 -4.70 -1.91 -24.21
C GLY A 28 -4.61 -2.64 -25.54
N ASP A 29 -4.39 -1.90 -26.62
CA ASP A 29 -4.13 -2.48 -27.95
C ASP A 29 -5.31 -3.39 -28.39
N PHE A 30 -6.51 -2.87 -28.12
CA PHE A 30 -7.81 -3.39 -28.55
C PHE A 30 -8.26 -2.61 -29.79
N GLY A 31 -9.50 -2.72 -30.25
CA GLY A 31 -9.98 -1.87 -31.33
C GLY A 31 -9.50 -2.26 -32.72
N LYS A 32 -9.27 -3.56 -32.97
CA LYS A 32 -9.09 -4.10 -34.33
C LYS A 32 -10.38 -4.71 -34.88
N ALA A 33 -11.39 -4.85 -34.03
CA ALA A 33 -12.56 -5.70 -34.19
C ALA A 33 -12.19 -7.18 -34.43
N GLY A 34 -13.21 -8.03 -34.37
CA GLY A 34 -13.11 -9.46 -34.62
C GLY A 34 -13.17 -10.30 -33.35
N THR A 35 -12.86 -11.58 -33.51
CA THR A 35 -13.10 -12.59 -32.46
C THR A 35 -12.24 -12.39 -31.22
N ASN A 36 -11.01 -11.92 -31.37
CA ASN A 36 -10.09 -11.74 -30.23
C ASN A 36 -10.62 -10.64 -29.28
N GLU A 37 -10.97 -9.49 -29.84
CA GLU A 37 -11.57 -8.39 -29.10
C GLU A 37 -12.95 -8.73 -28.55
N LEU A 38 -13.77 -9.49 -29.29
CA LEU A 38 -15.02 -10.02 -28.76
C LEU A 38 -14.79 -10.88 -27.51
N ASN A 39 -13.77 -11.73 -27.51
CA ASN A 39 -13.45 -12.57 -26.37
C ASN A 39 -12.93 -11.76 -25.16
N VAL A 40 -12.11 -10.73 -25.40
CA VAL A 40 -11.64 -9.82 -24.34
C VAL A 40 -12.80 -9.00 -23.77
N SER A 41 -13.66 -8.42 -24.61
CA SER A 41 -14.82 -7.66 -24.16
C SER A 41 -15.81 -8.53 -23.38
N ASN A 42 -16.05 -9.77 -23.79
CA ASN A 42 -16.87 -10.73 -23.03
C ASN A 42 -16.27 -11.08 -21.66
N LEU A 43 -14.94 -11.28 -21.60
CA LEU A 43 -14.23 -11.49 -20.34
C LEU A 43 -14.42 -10.30 -19.39
N VAL A 44 -14.20 -9.08 -19.90
CA VAL A 44 -14.32 -7.83 -19.12
C VAL A 44 -15.75 -7.63 -18.63
N LYS A 45 -16.75 -7.74 -19.51
CA LYS A 45 -18.17 -7.59 -19.15
C LYS A 45 -18.62 -8.64 -18.13
N GLY A 46 -18.09 -9.86 -18.21
CA GLY A 46 -18.33 -10.92 -17.23
C GLY A 46 -17.88 -10.57 -15.80
N TRP A 47 -17.00 -9.59 -15.62
CA TRP A 47 -16.59 -9.11 -14.29
C TRP A 47 -17.50 -8.05 -13.69
N ASN A 48 -18.44 -7.50 -14.47
CA ASN A 48 -19.27 -6.35 -14.12
C ASN A 48 -18.44 -5.20 -13.49
N PRO A 49 -17.44 -4.65 -14.20
CA PRO A 49 -16.64 -3.55 -13.70
C PRO A 49 -17.48 -2.26 -13.68
N GLU A 50 -17.16 -1.37 -12.74
CA GLU A 50 -17.79 -0.05 -12.66
C GLU A 50 -17.42 0.80 -13.88
N PHE A 51 -16.17 0.71 -14.35
CA PHE A 51 -15.68 1.41 -15.53
C PHE A 51 -14.47 0.69 -16.14
N ILE A 52 -14.06 1.15 -17.31
CA ILE A 52 -12.90 0.65 -18.06
C ILE A 52 -11.94 1.82 -18.29
N ILE A 53 -10.65 1.60 -18.04
CA ILE A 53 -9.58 2.45 -18.58
C ILE A 53 -8.94 1.75 -19.77
N THR A 54 -8.45 2.52 -20.74
CA THR A 54 -7.67 1.96 -21.84
C THR A 54 -6.23 2.45 -21.80
N LEU A 55 -5.30 1.62 -22.29
CA LEU A 55 -3.86 1.88 -22.33
C LEU A 55 -3.41 2.23 -23.75
N GLY A 56 -4.27 2.92 -24.51
CA GLY A 56 -3.99 3.38 -25.87
C GLY A 56 -4.25 2.36 -26.97
N ASP A 57 -4.10 2.87 -28.20
CA ASP A 57 -4.43 2.19 -29.45
C ASP A 57 -5.86 1.66 -29.45
N ASN A 58 -6.80 2.59 -29.51
CA ASN A 58 -8.22 2.31 -29.38
C ASN A 58 -8.88 1.98 -30.73
N ASN A 59 -8.27 2.40 -31.84
CA ASN A 59 -8.89 2.34 -33.16
C ASN A 59 -7.90 1.98 -34.28
N TYR A 60 -7.66 0.68 -34.50
CA TYR A 60 -6.79 0.20 -35.58
C TYR A 60 -7.46 0.25 -36.96
N GLU A 61 -6.70 0.40 -38.06
CA GLU A 61 -5.23 0.50 -38.10
C GLU A 61 -4.71 1.94 -38.05
N LEU A 62 -5.54 2.94 -38.32
CA LEU A 62 -5.07 4.30 -38.58
C LEU A 62 -5.88 5.38 -37.84
N GLY A 63 -6.71 5.00 -36.87
CA GLY A 63 -7.49 5.95 -36.08
C GLY A 63 -8.65 6.59 -36.83
N GLU A 64 -9.12 5.98 -37.91
CA GLU A 64 -10.07 6.61 -38.84
C GLU A 64 -11.49 6.77 -38.27
N GLN A 65 -12.17 7.86 -38.67
CA GLN A 65 -13.56 8.13 -38.28
C GLN A 65 -14.54 7.03 -38.71
N SER A 66 -14.27 6.36 -39.84
CA SER A 66 -15.12 5.31 -40.41
C SER A 66 -15.07 4.00 -39.61
N THR A 67 -14.02 3.78 -38.82
CA THR A 67 -13.76 2.52 -38.12
C THR A 67 -14.00 2.62 -36.61
N ILE A 68 -13.93 3.83 -36.02
CA ILE A 68 -13.95 4.01 -34.58
C ILE A 68 -15.18 3.39 -33.89
N ASP A 69 -16.37 3.54 -34.46
CA ASP A 69 -17.57 2.98 -33.85
C ASP A 69 -17.66 1.45 -34.00
N ILE A 70 -17.13 0.90 -35.09
CA ILE A 70 -17.05 -0.55 -35.33
C ILE A 70 -16.06 -1.18 -34.35
N ASN A 71 -14.93 -0.52 -34.15
CA ASN A 71 -13.84 -1.00 -33.33
C ASN A 71 -14.12 -0.86 -31.84
N ILE A 72 -14.89 0.15 -31.42
CA ILE A 72 -15.11 0.44 -29.99
C ILE A 72 -16.57 0.20 -29.61
N GLY A 73 -17.49 0.89 -30.28
CA GLY A 73 -18.92 0.90 -29.95
C GLY A 73 -19.55 -0.49 -29.95
N TYR A 74 -19.24 -1.32 -30.93
CA TYR A 74 -19.76 -2.70 -31.01
C TYR A 74 -19.47 -3.52 -29.74
N TYR A 75 -18.35 -3.27 -29.07
CA TYR A 75 -17.90 -4.05 -27.92
C TYR A 75 -18.22 -3.40 -26.58
N TYR A 76 -18.12 -2.06 -26.51
CA TYR A 76 -18.04 -1.30 -25.26
C TYR A 76 -19.02 -0.13 -25.14
N GLN A 77 -19.95 0.07 -26.08
CA GLN A 77 -20.88 1.21 -26.04
C GLN A 77 -21.61 1.38 -24.69
N GLU A 78 -21.93 0.28 -24.00
CA GLU A 78 -22.61 0.30 -22.69
C GLU A 78 -21.81 0.98 -21.56
N PHE A 79 -20.54 1.34 -21.80
CA PHE A 79 -19.69 2.10 -20.88
C PHE A 79 -19.49 3.56 -21.30
N ILE A 80 -19.96 3.96 -22.49
CA ILE A 80 -19.64 5.26 -23.09
C ILE A 80 -20.82 6.22 -22.90
N TYR A 81 -20.51 7.45 -22.50
CA TYR A 81 -21.48 8.54 -22.49
C TYR A 81 -20.83 9.91 -22.79
N PRO A 82 -21.44 10.74 -23.66
CA PRO A 82 -22.53 10.39 -24.55
C PRO A 82 -22.06 9.42 -25.65
N TYR A 83 -22.84 8.39 -25.93
CA TYR A 83 -22.58 7.50 -27.07
C TYR A 83 -23.45 7.93 -28.26
N THR A 84 -22.82 8.15 -29.41
CA THR A 84 -23.49 8.63 -30.63
C THR A 84 -23.44 7.63 -31.78
N GLY A 85 -22.89 6.44 -31.52
CA GLY A 85 -22.76 5.37 -32.50
C GLY A 85 -24.04 4.55 -32.70
N ILE A 86 -23.92 3.47 -33.47
CA ILE A 86 -25.07 2.69 -33.97
C ILE A 86 -25.33 1.39 -33.20
N TYR A 87 -24.46 0.99 -32.29
CA TYR A 87 -24.49 -0.34 -31.66
C TYR A 87 -25.25 -0.41 -30.34
N GLY A 88 -25.90 0.68 -29.94
CA GLY A 88 -26.71 0.75 -28.73
C GLY A 88 -27.02 2.18 -28.32
N THR A 89 -27.54 2.34 -27.11
CA THR A 89 -27.95 3.64 -26.57
C THR A 89 -26.84 4.36 -25.80
N GLY A 90 -25.72 3.69 -25.54
CA GLY A 90 -24.73 4.13 -24.56
C GLY A 90 -25.16 3.92 -23.13
N ASP A 91 -24.40 4.52 -22.23
CA ASP A 91 -24.77 4.73 -20.84
C ASP A 91 -25.41 6.14 -20.65
N THR A 92 -25.74 6.49 -19.42
CA THR A 92 -26.15 7.81 -18.95
C THR A 92 -25.04 8.55 -18.19
N VAL A 93 -23.96 7.85 -17.84
CA VAL A 93 -22.76 8.39 -17.20
C VAL A 93 -21.52 7.80 -17.86
N ASN A 94 -20.46 8.58 -18.03
CA ASN A 94 -19.26 8.06 -18.69
C ASN A 94 -18.52 7.08 -17.78
N ARG A 95 -18.27 5.87 -18.29
CA ARG A 95 -17.58 4.75 -17.63
C ARG A 95 -16.49 4.14 -18.53
N PHE A 96 -16.06 4.87 -19.55
CA PHE A 96 -14.98 4.48 -20.45
C PHE A 96 -13.97 5.63 -20.55
N PHE A 97 -12.75 5.39 -20.08
CA PHE A 97 -11.71 6.41 -19.91
C PHE A 97 -10.45 6.01 -20.68
N PRO A 98 -10.42 6.25 -22.01
CA PRO A 98 -9.30 5.84 -22.83
C PRO A 98 -8.11 6.80 -22.74
N SER A 99 -6.90 6.29 -22.97
CA SER A 99 -5.73 7.11 -23.32
C SER A 99 -5.49 7.02 -24.82
N LEU A 100 -4.84 8.02 -25.43
CA LEU A 100 -4.42 7.97 -26.84
C LEU A 100 -3.20 7.05 -27.01
N GLY A 101 -3.18 6.28 -28.11
CA GLY A 101 -1.98 5.58 -28.61
C GLY A 101 -1.58 6.06 -30.01
N ASN A 102 -0.47 5.51 -30.53
CA ASN A 102 0.04 5.96 -31.82
C ASN A 102 -0.91 5.66 -32.99
N HIS A 103 -1.71 4.59 -32.89
CA HIS A 103 -2.71 4.28 -33.91
C HIS A 103 -3.87 5.28 -33.93
N ASP A 104 -4.16 5.95 -32.82
CA ASP A 104 -5.18 7.00 -32.76
C ASP A 104 -4.66 8.30 -33.40
N TRP A 105 -3.35 8.55 -33.30
CA TRP A 105 -2.65 9.72 -33.86
C TRP A 105 -2.32 9.62 -35.35
N TYR A 106 -2.46 8.45 -35.98
CA TYR A 106 -2.30 8.32 -37.43
C TYR A 106 -3.37 9.08 -38.24
N THR A 107 -4.47 9.45 -37.59
CA THR A 107 -5.41 10.44 -38.14
C THR A 107 -5.04 11.84 -37.65
N SER A 108 -5.22 12.85 -38.53
CA SER A 108 -4.85 14.24 -38.21
C SER A 108 -5.41 14.69 -36.86
N GLN A 109 -4.52 15.10 -35.96
CA GLN A 109 -4.85 15.64 -34.63
C GLN A 109 -5.71 14.71 -33.76
N ALA A 110 -5.61 13.38 -33.96
CA ALA A 110 -6.46 12.39 -33.30
C ALA A 110 -7.97 12.72 -33.39
N ALA A 111 -8.39 13.37 -34.49
CA ALA A 111 -9.72 13.98 -34.58
C ALA A 111 -10.88 12.99 -34.39
N ALA A 112 -10.73 11.74 -34.85
CA ALA A 112 -11.76 10.72 -34.65
C ALA A 112 -11.96 10.40 -33.18
N TYR A 113 -10.86 10.22 -32.42
CA TYR A 113 -10.89 9.99 -30.98
C TYR A 113 -11.56 11.17 -30.25
N LEU A 114 -11.10 12.40 -30.52
CA LEU A 114 -11.61 13.61 -29.86
C LEU A 114 -13.06 13.92 -30.22
N SER A 115 -13.55 13.44 -31.37
CA SER A 115 -14.96 13.60 -31.75
C SER A 115 -15.85 12.51 -31.18
N TYR A 116 -15.29 11.35 -30.84
CA TYR A 116 -16.05 10.17 -30.44
C TYR A 116 -16.25 10.07 -28.93
N PHE A 117 -15.26 10.50 -28.14
CA PHE A 117 -15.34 10.50 -26.69
C PHE A 117 -15.67 11.89 -26.13
N THR A 118 -16.21 11.92 -24.91
CA THR A 118 -16.27 13.14 -24.10
C THR A 118 -15.60 12.85 -22.78
N LEU A 119 -14.47 13.50 -22.54
CA LEU A 119 -13.56 13.20 -21.42
C LEU A 119 -13.26 14.47 -20.62
N PRO A 120 -12.73 14.33 -19.39
CA PRO A 120 -12.27 15.49 -18.63
C PRO A 120 -11.08 16.18 -19.30
N GLY A 121 -10.69 17.34 -18.76
CA GLY A 121 -9.49 18.05 -19.18
C GLY A 121 -9.55 18.50 -20.64
N ASN A 122 -8.46 18.28 -21.37
CA ASN A 122 -8.38 18.52 -22.82
C ASN A 122 -8.62 17.26 -23.65
N GLU A 123 -9.08 16.18 -22.99
CA GLU A 123 -9.40 14.86 -23.55
C GLU A 123 -8.21 14.03 -24.09
N ARG A 124 -7.05 14.67 -24.32
CA ARG A 124 -5.79 13.98 -24.66
C ARG A 124 -5.05 13.51 -23.41
N TYR A 125 -4.99 14.38 -22.40
CA TYR A 125 -4.57 14.04 -21.05
C TYR A 125 -5.51 14.68 -20.02
N TYR A 126 -5.80 13.93 -18.97
CA TYR A 126 -6.83 14.30 -18.01
C TYR A 126 -6.74 13.46 -16.74
N ASP A 127 -7.46 13.88 -15.71
CA ASP A 127 -7.58 13.15 -14.46
C ASP A 127 -9.04 13.00 -14.04
N PHE A 128 -9.28 12.01 -13.17
CA PHE A 128 -10.57 11.83 -12.50
C PHE A 128 -10.41 10.98 -11.23
N VAL A 129 -11.37 11.11 -10.32
CA VAL A 129 -11.39 10.35 -9.05
C VAL A 129 -12.56 9.36 -9.04
N LYS A 130 -12.28 8.12 -8.61
CA LYS A 130 -13.29 7.11 -8.27
C LYS A 130 -12.92 6.49 -6.92
N GLY A 131 -13.83 6.55 -5.96
CA GLY A 131 -13.59 6.05 -4.60
C GLY A 131 -12.33 6.65 -3.99
N ASN A 132 -11.38 5.80 -3.59
CA ASN A 132 -10.10 6.19 -2.99
C ASN A 132 -8.92 6.22 -3.99
N VAL A 133 -9.22 6.28 -5.30
CA VAL A 133 -8.22 6.24 -6.37
C VAL A 133 -8.36 7.48 -7.27
N HIS A 134 -7.23 8.15 -7.51
CA HIS A 134 -7.08 9.21 -8.51
C HIS A 134 -6.38 8.64 -9.74
N PHE A 135 -7.00 8.80 -10.90
CA PHE A 135 -6.53 8.33 -12.19
C PHE A 135 -6.00 9.50 -13.01
N PHE A 136 -4.87 9.30 -13.68
CA PHE A 136 -4.23 10.28 -14.54
C PHE A 136 -3.91 9.63 -15.88
N SER A 137 -4.68 9.98 -16.90
CA SER A 137 -4.40 9.63 -18.30
C SER A 137 -3.41 10.63 -18.87
N ILE A 138 -2.32 10.15 -19.47
CA ILE A 138 -1.40 11.01 -20.24
C ILE A 138 -1.30 10.53 -21.69
N ASP A 139 -1.04 11.47 -22.59
CA ASP A 139 -0.67 11.20 -23.97
C ASP A 139 0.84 11.03 -24.07
N SER A 140 1.23 9.88 -24.61
CA SER A 140 2.64 9.50 -24.75
C SER A 140 3.12 9.53 -26.20
N ASP A 141 2.27 9.95 -27.13
CA ASP A 141 2.62 9.99 -28.55
C ASP A 141 3.40 11.28 -28.90
N PRO A 142 4.47 11.20 -29.72
CA PRO A 142 5.23 12.37 -30.15
C PRO A 142 4.44 13.48 -30.84
N ASN A 143 3.20 13.22 -31.29
CA ASN A 143 2.32 14.22 -31.87
C ASN A 143 1.56 15.06 -30.83
N GLU A 144 1.65 14.75 -29.53
CA GLU A 144 1.01 15.56 -28.47
C GLU A 144 1.60 16.99 -28.46
N PRO A 145 0.78 18.02 -28.75
CA PRO A 145 1.28 19.40 -28.89
C PRO A 145 1.83 20.00 -27.59
N ASP A 146 1.40 19.51 -26.42
CA ASP A 146 1.88 19.98 -25.12
C ASP A 146 3.18 19.29 -24.67
N GLY A 147 3.70 18.36 -25.47
CA GLY A 147 4.94 17.62 -25.29
C GLY A 147 4.84 16.36 -24.41
N ILE A 148 5.84 15.50 -24.55
CA ILE A 148 5.87 14.13 -23.96
C ILE A 148 7.09 13.86 -23.08
N ASP A 149 7.76 14.90 -22.60
CA ASP A 149 8.84 14.77 -21.62
C ASP A 149 8.42 15.32 -20.24
N SER A 150 9.20 15.02 -19.21
CA SER A 150 8.88 15.40 -17.83
C SER A 150 8.88 16.91 -17.53
N ASN A 151 9.41 17.74 -18.44
CA ASN A 151 9.44 19.21 -18.34
C ASN A 151 8.44 19.88 -19.31
N SER A 152 7.75 19.10 -20.13
CA SER A 152 6.68 19.57 -21.02
C SER A 152 5.49 20.15 -20.25
N VAL A 153 4.57 20.81 -20.96
CA VAL A 153 3.35 21.36 -20.34
C VAL A 153 2.55 20.25 -19.66
N GLN A 154 2.38 19.12 -20.35
CA GLN A 154 1.75 17.92 -19.80
C GLN A 154 2.53 17.32 -18.61
N GLY A 155 3.86 17.22 -18.71
CA GLY A 155 4.70 16.68 -17.63
C GLY A 155 4.62 17.51 -16.34
N LEU A 156 4.64 18.84 -16.47
CA LEU A 156 4.48 19.77 -15.35
C LEU A 156 3.05 19.74 -14.77
N TRP A 157 2.03 19.60 -15.63
CA TRP A 157 0.65 19.37 -15.19
C TRP A 157 0.56 18.11 -14.32
N LEU A 158 1.06 16.97 -14.80
CA LEU A 158 0.98 15.70 -14.07
C LEU A 158 1.71 15.77 -12.72
N LYS A 159 2.91 16.36 -12.71
CA LYS A 159 3.69 16.57 -11.47
C LYS A 159 2.89 17.32 -10.41
N ASN A 160 2.22 18.41 -10.80
CA ASN A 160 1.42 19.22 -9.89
C ASN A 160 0.13 18.50 -9.48
N ALA A 161 -0.54 17.81 -10.41
CA ALA A 161 -1.77 17.08 -10.16
C ALA A 161 -1.55 15.93 -9.16
N LEU A 162 -0.46 15.16 -9.32
CA LEU A 162 -0.08 14.12 -8.36
C LEU A 162 0.24 14.68 -6.97
N ALA A 163 0.97 15.81 -6.90
CA ALA A 163 1.31 16.45 -5.63
C ALA A 163 0.08 16.98 -4.87
N ASN A 164 -0.97 17.38 -5.59
CA ASN A 164 -2.22 17.87 -5.02
C ASN A 164 -3.25 16.76 -4.73
N SER A 165 -2.99 15.52 -5.15
CA SER A 165 -3.91 14.41 -4.92
C SER A 165 -4.00 14.08 -3.43
N THR A 166 -5.22 14.06 -2.91
CA THR A 166 -5.52 13.62 -1.54
C THR A 166 -5.94 12.16 -1.46
N GLN A 167 -5.97 11.45 -2.60
CA GLN A 167 -6.41 10.06 -2.67
C GLN A 167 -5.33 9.10 -2.17
N LYS A 168 -5.76 7.95 -1.65
CA LYS A 168 -4.86 6.91 -1.13
C LYS A 168 -3.99 6.31 -2.24
N TRP A 169 -4.54 6.24 -3.44
CA TRP A 169 -3.92 5.62 -4.58
C TRP A 169 -3.93 6.55 -5.79
N ASN A 170 -2.79 6.67 -6.46
CA ASN A 170 -2.63 7.44 -7.69
C ASN A 170 -2.18 6.51 -8.82
N ILE A 171 -3.00 6.38 -9.87
CA ILE A 171 -2.71 5.52 -11.04
C ILE A 171 -2.43 6.42 -12.23
N VAL A 172 -1.23 6.33 -12.80
CA VAL A 172 -0.90 6.97 -14.07
C VAL A 172 -1.00 5.94 -15.18
N TYR A 173 -1.70 6.24 -16.27
CA TYR A 173 -1.85 5.31 -17.38
C TYR A 173 -1.78 6.02 -18.74
N PHE A 174 -1.22 5.32 -19.73
CA PHE A 174 -0.92 5.83 -21.07
C PHE A 174 -0.57 4.69 -22.03
N HIS A 175 -0.04 4.99 -23.21
CA HIS A 175 0.23 3.99 -24.24
C HIS A 175 1.65 3.41 -24.24
N HIS A 176 2.68 4.25 -24.43
CA HIS A 176 4.05 3.81 -24.66
C HIS A 176 4.80 3.45 -23.35
N PRO A 177 5.15 2.18 -23.07
CA PRO A 177 5.62 1.76 -21.75
C PRO A 177 7.03 2.28 -21.40
N PRO A 178 7.26 2.83 -20.19
CA PRO A 178 8.61 3.26 -19.78
C PRO A 178 9.61 2.10 -19.74
N PHE A 179 9.11 0.92 -19.38
CA PHE A 179 9.86 -0.33 -19.29
C PHE A 179 9.04 -1.46 -19.93
N SER A 180 9.68 -2.24 -20.80
CA SER A 180 9.09 -3.42 -21.40
C SER A 180 10.17 -4.39 -21.88
N SER A 181 9.95 -5.68 -21.69
CA SER A 181 10.79 -6.76 -22.19
C SER A 181 10.40 -7.24 -23.59
N ALA A 182 9.37 -6.66 -24.20
CA ALA A 182 8.79 -7.12 -25.46
C ALA A 182 9.42 -6.47 -26.70
N GLN A 183 8.71 -6.53 -27.84
CA GLN A 183 9.25 -6.25 -29.15
C GLN A 183 9.64 -4.77 -29.34
N HIS A 184 8.77 -3.85 -28.94
CA HIS A 184 9.04 -2.41 -28.98
C HIS A 184 9.95 -1.99 -27.83
N GLY A 185 9.82 -2.65 -26.67
CA GLY A 185 10.70 -2.47 -25.53
C GLY A 185 10.51 -1.13 -24.83
N SER A 186 11.40 -0.86 -23.86
CA SER A 186 11.38 0.32 -23.01
C SER A 186 11.44 1.65 -23.79
N GLN A 187 10.48 2.54 -23.53
CA GLN A 187 10.43 3.89 -24.11
C GLN A 187 11.09 4.88 -23.15
N ALA A 188 12.37 5.19 -23.38
CA ALA A 188 13.18 5.98 -22.46
C ALA A 188 12.62 7.39 -22.18
N TYR A 189 11.95 8.01 -23.16
CA TYR A 189 11.32 9.32 -22.99
C TYR A 189 10.13 9.30 -22.02
N MET A 190 9.53 8.12 -21.74
CA MET A 190 8.47 7.95 -20.75
C MET A 190 8.98 7.55 -19.36
N GLN A 191 10.29 7.48 -19.13
CA GLN A 191 10.87 7.18 -17.80
C GLN A 191 10.87 8.42 -16.89
N TRP A 192 9.70 9.03 -16.71
CA TRP A 192 9.51 10.19 -15.84
C TRP A 192 9.61 9.80 -14.36
N PRO A 193 9.87 10.75 -13.44
CA PRO A 193 10.02 10.47 -12.02
C PRO A 193 8.66 10.28 -11.30
N PHE A 194 7.79 9.42 -11.85
CA PHE A 194 6.43 9.16 -11.37
C PHE A 194 6.36 8.84 -9.87
N LYS A 195 7.26 7.97 -9.37
CA LYS A 195 7.33 7.63 -7.94
C LYS A 195 7.55 8.86 -7.07
N ARG A 196 8.49 9.71 -7.47
CA ARG A 196 8.83 10.95 -6.74
C ARG A 196 7.68 11.95 -6.79
N TRP A 197 6.89 11.94 -7.85
CA TRP A 197 5.72 12.80 -7.98
C TRP A 197 4.50 12.28 -7.21
N GLY A 198 4.50 11.02 -6.78
CA GLY A 198 3.46 10.44 -5.93
C GLY A 198 2.58 9.40 -6.61
N ALA A 199 2.95 8.91 -7.80
CA ALA A 199 2.28 7.79 -8.43
C ALA A 199 2.45 6.51 -7.60
N THR A 200 1.38 5.74 -7.46
CA THR A 200 1.40 4.43 -6.80
C THR A 200 1.65 3.29 -7.78
N THR A 201 1.18 3.43 -9.02
CA THR A 201 1.42 2.49 -10.11
C THR A 201 1.37 3.22 -11.43
N VAL A 202 2.06 2.66 -12.44
CA VAL A 202 2.03 3.12 -13.82
C VAL A 202 1.57 1.98 -14.73
N MET A 203 0.71 2.26 -15.70
CA MET A 203 0.14 1.24 -16.60
C MET A 203 0.25 1.68 -18.06
N ALA A 204 0.66 0.78 -18.94
CA ALA A 204 0.86 1.06 -20.36
C ALA A 204 0.48 -0.12 -21.28
N GLY A 205 0.31 0.16 -22.58
CA GLY A 205 0.02 -0.80 -23.64
C GLY A 205 1.20 -0.93 -24.60
N HIS A 206 0.95 -0.78 -25.91
CA HIS A 206 1.87 -0.71 -27.05
C HIS A 206 2.64 -2.00 -27.36
N ASP A 207 3.27 -2.58 -26.35
CA ASP A 207 3.83 -3.90 -26.45
C ASP A 207 2.73 -4.93 -26.23
N HIS A 208 2.41 -5.69 -27.28
CA HIS A 208 1.32 -6.66 -27.29
C HIS A 208 1.62 -7.94 -26.50
N THR A 209 1.88 -7.75 -25.21
CA THR A 209 2.15 -8.75 -24.17
C THR A 209 1.55 -8.28 -22.85
N TYR A 210 1.57 -9.15 -21.85
CA TYR A 210 1.36 -8.74 -20.46
C TYR A 210 2.69 -8.83 -19.71
N GLU A 211 3.03 -7.79 -18.98
CA GLU A 211 4.19 -7.77 -18.11
C GLU A 211 3.93 -6.97 -16.83
N ARG A 212 4.33 -7.52 -15.68
CA ARG A 212 4.39 -6.80 -14.41
C ARG A 212 5.86 -6.59 -14.04
N ILE A 213 6.23 -5.34 -13.77
CA ILE A 213 7.61 -4.90 -13.54
C ILE A 213 7.65 -4.10 -12.23
N MET A 214 8.71 -4.27 -11.43
CA MET A 214 8.98 -3.48 -10.23
C MET A 214 10.34 -2.79 -10.36
N ILE A 215 10.35 -1.47 -10.44
CA ILE A 215 11.55 -0.62 -10.49
C ILE A 215 11.49 0.34 -9.31
N ASP A 216 12.54 0.38 -8.49
CA ASP A 216 12.64 1.28 -7.33
C ASP A 216 11.37 1.26 -6.47
N SER A 217 10.78 0.09 -6.21
CA SER A 217 9.52 -0.10 -5.47
C SER A 217 8.27 0.58 -6.07
N LEU A 218 8.32 1.07 -7.32
CA LEU A 218 7.15 1.47 -8.08
C LEU A 218 6.73 0.32 -9.02
N LEU A 219 5.43 0.07 -9.04
CA LEU A 219 4.81 -0.97 -9.85
C LEU A 219 4.49 -0.43 -11.24
N TYR A 220 4.90 -1.18 -12.27
CA TYR A 220 4.60 -0.92 -13.66
C TYR A 220 3.89 -2.12 -14.27
N PHE A 221 2.92 -1.86 -15.14
CA PHE A 221 2.26 -2.87 -15.95
C PHE A 221 2.34 -2.52 -17.43
N VAL A 222 2.58 -3.53 -18.25
CA VAL A 222 2.34 -3.53 -19.69
C VAL A 222 1.19 -4.48 -19.95
N ASN A 223 0.14 -4.04 -20.64
CA ASN A 223 -0.96 -4.90 -21.08
C ASN A 223 -1.50 -4.48 -22.45
N GLY A 224 -0.82 -4.92 -23.51
CA GLY A 224 -1.28 -4.77 -24.90
C GLY A 224 -1.95 -6.02 -25.48
N LEU A 225 -2.59 -6.84 -24.64
CA LEU A 225 -3.23 -8.09 -25.06
C LEU A 225 -4.74 -7.94 -25.31
N GLY A 226 -5.20 -6.73 -25.66
CA GLY A 226 -6.62 -6.40 -25.82
C GLY A 226 -7.30 -6.96 -27.06
N GLY A 227 -6.55 -7.42 -28.07
CA GLY A 227 -7.13 -8.19 -29.18
C GLY A 227 -6.44 -8.07 -30.53
N LYS A 228 -5.50 -7.15 -30.71
CA LYS A 228 -4.82 -6.89 -31.99
C LYS A 228 -3.92 -8.05 -32.45
N SER A 229 -2.66 -8.08 -32.02
CA SER A 229 -1.70 -9.16 -32.30
C SER A 229 -0.99 -9.53 -31.01
N ILE A 230 -0.09 -10.51 -31.02
CA ILE A 230 0.69 -10.90 -29.83
C ILE A 230 2.17 -10.87 -30.21
N TYR A 231 2.99 -10.23 -29.38
CA TYR A 231 4.42 -10.11 -29.58
C TYR A 231 5.23 -11.14 -28.79
N SER A 232 6.48 -11.30 -29.18
CA SER A 232 7.47 -12.10 -28.45
C SER A 232 8.22 -11.22 -27.44
N PHE A 233 8.76 -11.85 -26.39
CA PHE A 233 9.71 -11.19 -25.50
C PHE A 233 11.12 -11.22 -26.09
N ASN A 234 11.85 -10.12 -25.94
CA ASN A 234 13.25 -9.97 -26.30
C ASN A 234 14.12 -9.96 -25.03
N SER A 235 14.90 -8.90 -24.83
CA SER A 235 15.72 -8.69 -23.64
C SER A 235 14.86 -8.35 -22.43
N VAL A 236 15.01 -9.14 -21.37
CA VAL A 236 14.25 -8.94 -20.12
C VAL A 236 14.79 -7.73 -19.39
N VAL A 237 13.92 -6.77 -19.09
CA VAL A 237 14.31 -5.60 -18.29
C VAL A 237 14.56 -6.00 -16.84
N PRO A 238 15.54 -5.38 -16.17
CA PRO A 238 15.67 -5.50 -14.72
C PRO A 238 14.34 -5.19 -14.03
N GLY A 239 13.99 -5.96 -13.00
CA GLY A 239 12.72 -5.76 -12.28
C GLY A 239 11.49 -6.42 -12.91
N SER A 240 11.57 -7.02 -14.10
CA SER A 240 10.49 -7.87 -14.64
C SER A 240 10.14 -8.99 -13.66
N GLN A 241 8.89 -9.06 -13.22
CA GLN A 241 8.42 -10.03 -12.21
C GLN A 241 7.57 -11.15 -12.83
N LEU A 242 6.72 -10.81 -13.81
CA LEU A 242 5.88 -11.77 -14.52
C LEU A 242 5.67 -11.31 -15.95
N ARG A 243 5.70 -12.27 -16.87
CA ARG A 243 5.54 -12.07 -18.32
C ARG A 243 4.55 -13.09 -18.87
N TYR A 244 3.69 -12.67 -19.79
CA TYR A 244 2.72 -13.55 -20.45
C TYR A 244 2.41 -13.06 -21.85
N ASN A 245 2.47 -13.96 -22.84
CA ASN A 245 2.14 -13.70 -24.24
C ASN A 245 1.53 -14.94 -24.93
N ASN A 246 0.85 -15.82 -24.17
CA ASN A 246 0.30 -17.05 -24.75
C ASN A 246 -1.12 -16.89 -25.29
N ASN A 247 -1.85 -15.84 -24.87
CA ASN A 247 -3.21 -15.56 -25.31
C ASN A 247 -3.57 -14.10 -25.01
N TYR A 248 -4.69 -13.62 -25.55
CA TYR A 248 -5.27 -12.31 -25.23
C TYR A 248 -5.84 -12.27 -23.81
N GLY A 249 -6.05 -11.08 -23.27
CA GLY A 249 -6.52 -10.91 -21.89
C GLY A 249 -6.73 -9.46 -21.48
N ALA A 250 -7.17 -9.29 -20.23
CA ALA A 250 -7.41 -7.99 -19.62
C ALA A 250 -7.02 -8.02 -18.14
N MET A 251 -6.84 -6.84 -17.56
CA MET A 251 -6.63 -6.70 -16.13
C MET A 251 -7.94 -6.38 -15.41
N LEU A 252 -8.18 -7.04 -14.28
CA LEU A 252 -9.22 -6.71 -13.30
C LEU A 252 -8.55 -6.12 -12.06
N ILE A 253 -8.93 -4.91 -11.68
CA ILE A 253 -8.35 -4.20 -10.54
C ILE A 253 -9.44 -3.90 -9.51
N ASN A 254 -9.12 -4.16 -8.25
CA ASN A 254 -9.97 -3.84 -7.11
C ASN A 254 -9.20 -2.99 -6.10
N SER A 255 -9.75 -1.84 -5.72
CA SER A 255 -9.28 -1.07 -4.58
C SER A 255 -10.10 -1.40 -3.34
N TYR A 256 -9.42 -1.48 -2.20
CA TYR A 256 -9.97 -1.64 -0.86
C TYR A 256 -9.48 -0.48 0.02
N SER A 257 -9.99 -0.39 1.25
CA SER A 257 -9.53 0.61 2.22
C SER A 257 -8.05 0.47 2.58
N ASP A 258 -7.51 -0.75 2.53
CA ASP A 258 -6.17 -1.11 3.00
C ASP A 258 -5.22 -1.58 1.90
N SER A 259 -5.70 -1.77 0.66
CA SER A 259 -4.92 -2.41 -0.39
C SER A 259 -5.50 -2.18 -1.78
N MET A 260 -4.70 -2.43 -2.80
CA MET A 260 -5.17 -2.55 -4.18
C MET A 260 -4.74 -3.89 -4.76
N VAL A 261 -5.64 -4.60 -5.41
CA VAL A 261 -5.39 -5.91 -6.01
C VAL A 261 -5.46 -5.80 -7.52
N PHE A 262 -4.38 -6.20 -8.18
CA PHE A 262 -4.25 -6.29 -9.62
C PHE A 262 -4.27 -7.75 -10.02
N LYS A 263 -5.10 -8.08 -11.01
CA LYS A 263 -5.17 -9.43 -11.58
C LYS A 263 -5.14 -9.33 -13.09
N PHE A 264 -4.40 -10.21 -13.74
CA PHE A 264 -4.49 -10.40 -15.18
C PHE A 264 -5.10 -11.75 -15.48
N TYR A 265 -6.08 -11.76 -16.38
CA TYR A 265 -6.76 -12.96 -16.84
C TYR A 265 -6.60 -13.09 -18.35
N SER A 266 -6.29 -14.29 -18.81
CA SER A 266 -6.41 -14.61 -20.23
C SER A 266 -7.87 -14.88 -20.60
N VAL A 267 -8.26 -14.69 -21.87
CA VAL A 267 -9.62 -14.95 -22.39
C VAL A 267 -10.15 -16.37 -22.16
N SER A 268 -9.29 -17.33 -21.81
CA SER A 268 -9.70 -18.65 -21.33
C SER A 268 -10.23 -18.67 -19.89
N GLY A 269 -10.41 -17.52 -19.23
CA GLY A 269 -10.86 -17.37 -17.85
C GLY A 269 -9.80 -17.66 -16.77
N ASN A 270 -8.57 -18.00 -17.16
CA ASN A 270 -7.50 -18.34 -16.22
C ASN A 270 -6.83 -17.08 -15.68
N GLN A 271 -6.77 -16.94 -14.36
CA GLN A 271 -5.93 -15.93 -13.70
C GLN A 271 -4.45 -16.29 -13.95
N ARG A 272 -3.70 -15.39 -14.57
CA ARG A 272 -2.28 -15.56 -14.88
C ARG A 272 -1.38 -14.75 -13.96
N ASP A 273 -1.89 -13.68 -13.37
CA ASP A 273 -1.19 -12.90 -12.38
C ASP A 273 -2.13 -12.45 -11.25
N TYR A 274 -1.54 -12.26 -10.08
CA TYR A 274 -2.15 -11.69 -8.90
C TYR A 274 -1.09 -10.88 -8.16
N TYR A 275 -1.39 -9.61 -7.90
CA TYR A 275 -0.55 -8.75 -7.10
C TYR A 275 -1.40 -7.93 -6.15
N ARG A 276 -1.07 -7.96 -4.85
CA ARG A 276 -1.70 -7.10 -3.83
C ARG A 276 -0.69 -6.03 -3.42
N LEU A 277 -1.01 -4.79 -3.75
CA LEU A 277 -0.27 -3.60 -3.34
C LEU A 277 -0.81 -3.12 -1.99
N LEU A 278 0.10 -2.89 -1.06
CA LEU A 278 -0.18 -2.29 0.25
C LEU A 278 0.28 -0.83 0.25
N PRO A 279 -0.36 0.05 1.04
CA PRO A 279 0.10 1.42 1.19
C PRO A 279 1.49 1.44 1.82
N PRO A 280 2.29 2.50 1.61
CA PRO A 280 3.55 2.67 2.32
C PRO A 280 3.32 2.65 3.83
N ALA A 281 4.12 1.82 4.52
CA ALA A 281 4.11 1.73 5.98
C ALA A 281 4.36 3.11 6.61
N LYS A 282 3.65 3.39 7.69
CA LYS A 282 3.89 4.54 8.57
C LYS A 282 4.99 4.16 9.54
N LYS A 283 5.97 5.04 9.72
CA LYS A 283 7.15 4.81 10.54
C LYS A 283 7.09 5.62 11.82
N LEU A 284 7.06 4.94 12.96
CA LEU A 284 7.26 5.55 14.27
C LEU A 284 8.73 5.43 14.64
N SER A 285 9.41 6.56 14.80
CA SER A 285 10.71 6.63 15.48
C SER A 285 10.44 6.80 16.97
N LEU A 286 10.65 5.74 17.74
CA LEU A 286 10.42 5.70 19.18
C LEU A 286 11.76 5.71 19.91
N LYS A 287 11.89 6.56 20.93
CA LYS A 287 12.94 6.45 21.95
C LYS A 287 12.32 6.06 23.29
N VAL A 288 12.76 4.95 23.88
CA VAL A 288 12.20 4.40 25.13
C VAL A 288 13.25 3.63 25.94
N TYR A 289 13.15 3.74 27.26
CA TYR A 289 13.90 2.91 28.22
C TYR A 289 12.93 2.15 29.12
N VAL A 290 13.36 1.01 29.65
CA VAL A 290 12.67 0.26 30.71
C VAL A 290 13.53 0.35 31.97
N GLN A 291 12.94 0.69 33.12
CA GLN A 291 13.66 1.11 34.33
C GLN A 291 14.85 0.23 34.71
N GLY A 292 14.69 -1.08 34.81
CA GLY A 292 15.79 -1.96 35.25
C GLY A 292 16.82 -2.26 34.17
N PHE A 293 16.49 -2.00 32.90
CA PHE A 293 17.36 -2.31 31.77
C PHE A 293 18.35 -1.18 31.48
N TYR A 294 18.21 -0.01 32.11
CA TYR A 294 19.07 1.15 31.87
C TYR A 294 20.23 1.20 32.88
N ASP A 295 21.45 1.34 32.35
CA ASP A 295 22.68 1.57 33.11
C ASP A 295 23.06 3.05 33.04
N ALA A 296 22.81 3.78 34.13
CA ALA A 296 23.16 5.19 34.31
C ALA A 296 24.67 5.47 34.26
N THR A 297 25.51 4.47 34.55
CA THR A 297 26.97 4.62 34.49
C THR A 297 27.44 4.66 33.04
N ALA A 298 26.89 3.77 32.21
CA ALA A 298 27.23 3.66 30.81
C ALA A 298 26.41 4.59 29.91
N ASP A 299 25.32 5.18 30.41
CA ASP A 299 24.29 5.89 29.65
C ASP A 299 23.75 5.04 28.48
N THR A 300 23.49 3.76 28.78
CA THR A 300 22.99 2.78 27.80
C THR A 300 21.96 1.86 28.43
N ALA A 301 21.16 1.20 27.60
CA ALA A 301 20.21 0.19 28.02
C ALA A 301 20.51 -1.18 27.43
N THR A 302 20.20 -2.23 28.19
CA THR A 302 20.09 -3.59 27.70
C THR A 302 18.93 -3.66 26.72
N ALA A 303 19.21 -4.08 25.49
CA ALA A 303 18.21 -4.21 24.44
C ALA A 303 17.23 -5.35 24.74
N ASP A 304 15.94 -5.07 24.64
CA ASP A 304 14.87 -6.07 24.81
C ASP A 304 13.64 -5.71 23.97
N THR A 305 12.74 -6.68 23.80
CA THR A 305 11.60 -6.56 22.92
C THR A 305 10.52 -5.65 23.51
N VAL A 306 10.08 -4.67 22.72
CA VAL A 306 8.88 -3.85 22.99
C VAL A 306 7.80 -4.15 21.96
N ASN A 307 6.55 -4.22 22.42
CA ASN A 307 5.37 -4.35 21.58
C ASN A 307 4.57 -3.05 21.62
N ILE A 308 4.43 -2.42 20.46
CA ILE A 308 3.78 -1.12 20.32
C ILE A 308 2.42 -1.30 19.67
N LEU A 309 1.39 -0.79 20.33
CA LEU A 309 0.02 -0.78 19.86
C LEU A 309 -0.37 0.63 19.44
N LEU A 310 -0.79 0.81 18.18
CA LEU A 310 -1.49 2.01 17.76
C LEU A 310 -2.97 1.84 18.07
N ARG A 311 -3.53 2.81 18.79
CA ARG A 311 -4.91 2.78 19.26
C ARG A 311 -5.67 4.01 18.79
N ASN A 312 -6.99 3.87 18.62
CA ASN A 312 -7.86 5.01 18.34
C ASN A 312 -7.66 6.13 19.36
N SER A 313 -7.91 7.38 18.96
CA SER A 313 -7.89 8.56 19.84
C SER A 313 -9.18 8.78 20.62
N PHE A 314 -10.15 7.86 20.51
CA PHE A 314 -11.44 7.92 21.17
C PHE A 314 -11.80 6.58 21.79
N ALA A 315 -12.54 6.60 22.91
CA ALA A 315 -13.02 5.41 23.59
C ALA A 315 -13.85 4.51 22.63
N PRO A 316 -13.66 3.18 22.61
CA PRO A 316 -12.92 2.38 23.60
C PRO A 316 -11.43 2.16 23.27
N TYR A 317 -10.81 3.07 22.50
CA TYR A 317 -9.38 3.04 22.17
C TYR A 317 -8.92 1.71 21.55
N SER A 318 -9.74 1.18 20.64
CA SER A 318 -9.47 -0.09 19.95
C SER A 318 -8.12 -0.04 19.24
N VAL A 319 -7.43 -1.18 19.25
CA VAL A 319 -6.16 -1.36 18.53
C VAL A 319 -6.43 -1.31 17.02
N ILE A 320 -5.72 -0.40 16.34
CA ILE A 320 -5.72 -0.27 14.88
C ILE A 320 -4.64 -1.14 14.26
N ASP A 321 -3.44 -1.08 14.84
CA ASP A 321 -2.27 -1.78 14.35
C ASP A 321 -1.28 -2.07 15.48
N SER A 322 -0.32 -2.94 15.22
CA SER A 322 0.72 -3.30 16.18
C SER A 322 2.05 -3.54 15.49
N SER A 323 3.15 -3.19 16.16
CA SER A 323 4.49 -3.40 15.67
C SER A 323 5.40 -3.82 16.82
N VAL A 324 6.35 -4.70 16.54
CA VAL A 324 7.30 -5.21 17.54
C VAL A 324 8.70 -4.79 17.13
N GLY A 325 9.50 -4.36 18.10
CA GLY A 325 10.87 -3.95 17.85
C GLY A 325 11.76 -4.17 19.06
N VAL A 326 13.07 -4.09 18.85
CA VAL A 326 14.08 -4.14 19.90
C VAL A 326 14.83 -2.82 19.84
N PRO A 327 14.67 -1.93 20.83
CA PRO A 327 15.43 -0.69 20.90
C PRO A 327 16.93 -0.97 20.95
N ASP A 328 17.71 -0.11 20.31
CA ASP A 328 19.16 -0.14 20.44
C ASP A 328 19.61 0.25 21.86
N VAL A 329 20.91 0.21 22.11
CA VAL A 329 21.48 0.54 23.43
C VAL A 329 21.22 1.99 23.86
N TYR A 330 20.77 2.86 22.96
CA TYR A 330 20.37 4.23 23.24
C TYR A 330 18.84 4.40 23.29
N GLY A 331 18.10 3.30 23.27
CA GLY A 331 16.64 3.26 23.36
C GLY A 331 15.91 3.56 22.05
N ASN A 332 16.60 3.67 20.91
CA ASN A 332 15.96 4.03 19.63
C ASN A 332 15.45 2.80 18.88
N VAL A 333 14.25 2.90 18.31
CA VAL A 333 13.68 1.88 17.42
C VAL A 333 12.81 2.54 16.34
N ILE A 334 12.81 1.98 15.13
CA ILE A 334 11.88 2.34 14.06
C ILE A 334 10.86 1.22 13.89
N LEU A 335 9.58 1.56 14.00
CA LEU A 335 8.47 0.62 13.93
C LEU A 335 7.57 0.96 12.74
N GLU A 336 7.10 -0.07 12.05
CA GLU A 336 6.29 0.07 10.84
C GLU A 336 4.83 -0.35 11.11
N PHE A 337 3.89 0.48 10.64
CA PHE A 337 2.44 0.27 10.74
C PHE A 337 1.80 0.38 9.36
N LEU A 338 1.04 -0.63 8.96
CA LEU A 338 0.44 -0.76 7.62
C LEU A 338 -1.01 -0.26 7.58
N LYS A 339 -1.68 -0.21 8.74
CA LYS A 339 -3.10 0.18 8.85
C LYS A 339 -3.29 1.62 9.33
N ALA A 340 -2.21 2.30 9.69
CA ALA A 340 -2.26 3.71 10.09
C ALA A 340 -2.34 4.63 8.87
N ASP A 341 -3.12 5.70 8.99
CA ASP A 341 -3.23 6.77 8.01
C ASP A 341 -2.56 8.07 8.51
N ASN A 342 -2.10 8.91 7.58
CA ASN A 342 -1.59 10.25 7.92
C ASN A 342 -2.71 11.16 8.43
N ALA A 343 -2.35 12.18 9.20
CA ALA A 343 -3.28 13.19 9.77
C ALA A 343 -4.43 12.62 10.64
N THR A 344 -4.42 11.32 10.92
CA THR A 344 -5.31 10.67 11.89
C THR A 344 -4.61 10.59 13.23
N SER A 345 -5.32 10.92 14.31
CA SER A 345 -4.77 10.92 15.68
C SER A 345 -4.87 9.55 16.32
N TYR A 346 -3.76 9.05 16.87
CA TYR A 346 -3.62 7.77 17.53
C TYR A 346 -2.93 7.91 18.89
N TYR A 347 -3.38 7.14 19.87
CA TYR A 347 -2.53 6.89 21.04
C TYR A 347 -1.51 5.79 20.72
N VAL A 348 -0.28 5.97 21.20
CA VAL A 348 0.78 4.95 21.15
C VAL A 348 0.84 4.29 22.52
N SER A 349 0.53 3.00 22.58
CA SER A 349 0.67 2.18 23.78
C SER A 349 1.91 1.29 23.66
N ILE A 350 2.74 1.29 24.69
CA ILE A 350 4.03 0.62 24.77
C ILE A 350 3.92 -0.50 25.80
N LYS A 351 4.15 -1.73 25.37
CA LYS A 351 4.22 -2.90 26.25
C LYS A 351 5.62 -3.49 26.22
N HIS A 352 6.08 -3.92 27.39
CA HIS A 352 7.27 -4.73 27.57
C HIS A 352 6.93 -5.89 28.52
N ARG A 353 7.70 -6.97 28.48
CA ARG A 353 7.35 -8.23 29.15
C ARG A 353 7.21 -8.11 30.68
N ASN A 354 7.81 -7.10 31.30
CA ASN A 354 7.79 -6.93 32.74
C ASN A 354 7.68 -5.46 33.18
N SER A 355 7.13 -4.61 32.32
CA SER A 355 6.75 -3.23 32.67
C SER A 355 5.24 -3.08 32.60
N ILE A 356 4.72 -2.05 33.27
CA ILE A 356 3.35 -1.60 33.02
C ILE A 356 3.22 -1.10 31.58
N GLU A 357 2.05 -1.27 30.99
CA GLU A 357 1.70 -0.65 29.71
C GLU A 357 1.70 0.88 29.86
N THR A 358 2.44 1.58 29.01
CA THR A 358 2.57 3.05 29.08
C THR A 358 2.09 3.69 27.78
N TRP A 359 1.29 4.75 27.89
CA TRP A 359 0.65 5.40 26.75
C TRP A 359 1.26 6.77 26.48
N SER A 360 1.29 7.19 25.21
CA SER A 360 1.60 8.57 24.83
C SER A 360 0.67 9.55 25.53
N SER A 361 1.19 10.70 25.96
CA SER A 361 0.42 11.68 26.74
C SER A 361 -0.75 12.29 25.97
N THR A 362 -0.70 12.27 24.64
CA THR A 362 -1.76 12.78 23.77
C THR A 362 -1.88 11.90 22.53
N GLY A 363 -2.96 12.09 21.76
CA GLY A 363 -3.12 11.49 20.45
C GLY A 363 -2.14 12.10 19.43
N MET A 364 -1.28 11.28 18.86
CA MET A 364 -0.23 11.64 17.91
C MET A 364 -0.65 11.36 16.46
N ILE A 365 -0.09 12.11 15.51
CA ILE A 365 -0.39 11.94 14.07
C ILE A 365 0.86 11.54 13.28
N PHE A 366 0.67 10.74 12.24
CA PHE A 366 1.69 10.58 11.21
C PHE A 366 1.62 11.76 10.23
N ILE A 367 2.78 12.35 9.94
CA ILE A 367 2.96 13.40 8.93
C ILE A 367 3.93 12.85 7.89
N SER A 368 3.50 12.80 6.63
CA SER A 368 4.31 12.27 5.53
C SER A 368 4.89 10.87 5.84
N ASN A 369 4.06 10.00 6.43
CA ASN A 369 4.40 8.64 6.87
C ASN A 369 5.36 8.54 8.05
N SER A 370 5.61 9.63 8.79
CA SER A 370 6.53 9.65 9.93
C SER A 370 5.84 10.16 11.20
N MET A 371 6.17 9.54 12.34
CA MET A 371 5.83 9.98 13.69
C MET A 371 7.08 9.83 14.56
N ILE A 372 7.29 10.74 15.50
CA ILE A 372 8.41 10.70 16.43
C ILE A 372 7.83 10.75 17.85
N LEU A 373 8.24 9.83 18.72
CA LEU A 373 7.87 9.79 20.13
C LEU A 373 9.13 9.56 20.98
N ASP A 374 9.37 10.44 21.94
CA ASP A 374 10.43 10.30 22.92
C ASP A 374 9.84 10.18 24.33
N MET A 375 10.00 9.00 24.92
CA MET A 375 9.54 8.65 26.27
C MET A 375 10.62 8.84 27.34
N THR A 376 11.79 9.40 26.97
CA THR A 376 12.97 9.41 27.83
C THR A 376 13.31 10.78 28.40
N SER A 377 12.79 11.86 27.82
CA SER A 377 13.16 13.23 28.21
C SER A 377 12.27 13.87 29.28
N SER A 378 11.04 13.38 29.47
CA SER A 378 10.10 13.92 30.46
C SER A 378 9.04 12.90 30.84
N ALA A 379 8.66 12.87 32.12
CA ALA A 379 7.50 12.09 32.55
C ALA A 379 6.22 12.48 31.81
N ALA A 380 6.07 13.76 31.45
CA ALA A 380 4.89 14.28 30.74
C ALA A 380 4.77 13.78 29.28
N SER A 381 5.76 13.04 28.77
CA SER A 381 5.62 12.32 27.50
C SER A 381 4.62 11.16 27.59
N ALA A 382 4.37 10.65 28.80
CA ALA A 382 3.37 9.62 29.06
C ALA A 382 2.06 10.19 29.60
N PHE A 383 0.95 9.52 29.30
CA PHE A 383 -0.35 9.86 29.87
C PHE A 383 -0.31 9.78 31.40
N GLY A 384 -0.87 10.79 32.07
CA GLY A 384 -0.79 10.89 33.54
C GLY A 384 0.62 11.10 34.11
N SER A 385 1.60 11.47 33.28
CA SER A 385 3.02 11.52 33.65
C SER A 385 3.57 10.19 34.17
N ASN A 386 3.06 9.07 33.62
CA ASN A 386 3.29 7.72 34.13
C ASN A 386 4.64 7.11 33.69
N LEU A 387 5.75 7.78 34.01
CA LEU A 387 7.11 7.29 33.77
C LEU A 387 7.97 7.44 35.02
N LYS A 388 8.93 6.52 35.19
CA LYS A 388 9.92 6.56 36.25
C LYS A 388 11.07 7.48 35.85
N LEU A 389 11.49 8.39 36.74
CA LEU A 389 12.82 9.01 36.63
C LEU A 389 13.88 7.96 36.95
N ILE A 390 14.68 7.56 35.96
CA ILE A 390 15.66 6.48 36.05
C ILE A 390 17.09 7.01 36.22
N ASP A 391 17.36 8.20 35.70
CA ASP A 391 18.62 8.92 35.90
C ASP A 391 18.36 10.42 36.06
N PRO A 392 18.86 11.09 37.10
CA PRO A 392 18.78 12.54 37.23
C PRO A 392 19.83 13.30 36.40
N SER A 393 20.92 12.66 35.94
CA SER A 393 21.98 13.32 35.16
C SER A 393 22.83 12.33 34.32
N PRO A 394 22.61 12.25 32.99
CA PRO A 394 21.61 12.99 32.22
C PRO A 394 20.18 12.63 32.67
N ILE A 395 19.25 13.58 32.54
CA ILE A 395 17.85 13.28 32.86
C ILE A 395 17.35 12.21 31.89
N ALA A 396 16.96 11.07 32.42
CA ALA A 396 16.34 9.98 31.69
C ALA A 396 15.11 9.46 32.44
N PHE A 397 14.06 9.18 31.67
CA PHE A 397 12.84 8.52 32.12
C PHE A 397 12.69 7.15 31.44
N GLY A 398 12.03 6.23 32.12
CA GLY A 398 11.74 4.89 31.62
C GLY A 398 10.39 4.36 32.08
N LEU A 399 9.94 3.29 31.44
CA LEU A 399 8.73 2.56 31.84
C LEU A 399 8.95 1.96 33.24
N TYR A 400 7.95 2.02 34.11
CA TYR A 400 7.99 1.35 35.41
C TYR A 400 8.09 -0.16 35.21
N GLY A 401 9.19 -0.76 35.66
CA GLY A 401 9.38 -2.21 35.69
C GLY A 401 8.73 -2.84 36.92
N GLY A 402 8.29 -4.09 36.83
CA GLY A 402 7.74 -4.85 37.94
C GLY A 402 6.33 -5.39 37.74
N ASP A 403 5.64 -5.12 36.62
CA ASP A 403 4.34 -5.75 36.31
C ASP A 403 4.62 -7.07 35.57
N VAL A 404 4.94 -8.12 36.32
CA VAL A 404 5.41 -9.39 35.76
C VAL A 404 4.26 -10.33 35.38
N ASP A 405 3.08 -10.12 35.95
CA ASP A 405 1.86 -10.85 35.57
C ASP A 405 1.03 -10.12 34.51
N GLN A 406 1.42 -8.90 34.14
CA GLN A 406 0.82 -8.06 33.10
C GLN A 406 -0.66 -7.72 33.39
N ASN A 407 -1.02 -7.59 34.67
CA ASN A 407 -2.37 -7.23 35.12
C ASN A 407 -2.60 -5.70 35.10
N GLY A 408 -1.54 -4.91 34.91
CA GLY A 408 -1.58 -3.45 34.86
C GLY A 408 -1.33 -2.75 36.19
N PHE A 409 -1.00 -3.48 37.26
CA PHE A 409 -0.73 -2.97 38.60
C PHE A 409 0.51 -3.66 39.16
N ILE A 410 1.53 -2.89 39.52
CA ILE A 410 2.67 -3.43 40.27
C ILE A 410 2.25 -3.55 41.73
N ASN A 411 2.10 -4.77 42.23
CA ASN A 411 1.59 -5.01 43.58
C ASN A 411 2.28 -6.19 44.28
N ALA A 412 1.76 -6.58 45.46
CA ALA A 412 2.34 -7.66 46.27
C ALA A 412 2.42 -9.02 45.54
N THR A 413 1.55 -9.25 44.55
CA THR A 413 1.59 -10.45 43.71
C THR A 413 2.84 -10.48 42.84
N ASP A 414 3.14 -9.36 42.18
CA ASP A 414 4.35 -9.21 41.38
C ASP A 414 5.61 -9.32 42.21
N VAL A 415 5.63 -8.64 43.36
CA VAL A 415 6.74 -8.69 44.31
C VAL A 415 6.98 -10.11 44.77
N SER A 416 5.91 -10.87 45.09
CA SER A 416 6.03 -12.28 45.47
C SER A 416 6.56 -13.15 44.33
N MET A 417 6.18 -12.89 43.08
CA MET A 417 6.70 -13.61 41.93
C MET A 417 8.20 -13.37 41.74
N VAL A 418 8.65 -12.12 41.86
CA VAL A 418 10.08 -11.77 41.76
C VAL A 418 10.86 -12.36 42.94
N ASP A 419 10.35 -12.24 44.17
CA ASP A 419 10.97 -12.83 45.39
C ASP A 419 11.15 -14.35 45.28
N ASN A 420 10.13 -15.05 44.78
CA ASN A 420 10.24 -16.48 44.49
C ASN A 420 11.33 -16.77 43.45
N GLY A 421 11.47 -15.93 42.42
CA GLY A 421 12.53 -16.06 41.43
C GLY A 421 13.93 -15.86 42.03
N VAL A 422 14.09 -14.89 42.94
CA VAL A 422 15.32 -14.67 43.70
C VAL A 422 15.65 -15.89 44.56
N ALA A 423 14.67 -16.42 45.30
CA ALA A 423 14.85 -17.59 46.16
C ALA A 423 15.23 -18.86 45.38
N ASN A 424 14.76 -18.97 44.14
CA ASN A 424 15.03 -20.10 43.24
C ASN A 424 16.30 -19.92 42.39
N TYR A 425 16.95 -18.76 42.43
CA TYR A 425 18.06 -18.40 41.53
C TYR A 425 17.68 -18.54 40.04
N ASP A 426 16.49 -18.07 39.69
CA ASP A 426 16.03 -18.07 38.31
C ASP A 426 17.00 -17.28 37.43
N SER A 427 17.21 -17.75 36.20
CA SER A 427 18.16 -17.16 35.25
C SER A 427 17.72 -17.34 33.81
N GLY A 428 18.30 -16.54 32.92
CA GLY A 428 17.96 -16.46 31.50
C GLY A 428 16.78 -15.53 31.23
N TYR A 429 16.08 -15.77 30.10
CA TYR A 429 15.00 -14.92 29.64
C TYR A 429 13.67 -15.25 30.37
N VAL A 430 13.54 -14.77 31.61
CA VAL A 430 12.35 -14.95 32.45
C VAL A 430 11.64 -13.61 32.71
N LEU A 431 10.36 -13.64 33.07
CA LEU A 431 9.58 -12.41 33.32
C LEU A 431 10.07 -11.64 34.55
N THR A 432 10.57 -12.37 35.54
CA THR A 432 11.06 -11.86 36.83
C THR A 432 12.45 -11.23 36.77
N ASP A 433 13.17 -11.33 35.65
CA ASP A 433 14.42 -10.60 35.39
C ASP A 433 14.07 -9.18 34.91
N LEU A 434 13.93 -8.27 35.87
CA LEU A 434 13.57 -6.87 35.66
C LEU A 434 14.76 -6.02 35.22
N THR A 435 15.98 -6.52 35.36
CA THR A 435 17.22 -5.82 34.95
C THR A 435 17.73 -6.23 33.57
N GLY A 436 17.27 -7.36 33.05
CA GLY A 436 17.72 -7.92 31.78
C GLY A 436 19.14 -8.49 31.84
N ASN A 437 19.69 -8.73 33.03
CA ASN A 437 21.06 -9.20 33.20
C ASN A 437 21.18 -10.75 33.14
N ASN A 438 20.06 -11.45 32.91
CA ASN A 438 19.88 -12.91 32.92
C ASN A 438 19.93 -13.58 34.30
N PHE A 439 19.84 -12.84 35.40
CA PHE A 439 19.78 -13.38 36.75
C PHE A 439 18.68 -12.67 37.52
N VAL A 440 17.84 -13.42 38.23
CA VAL A 440 16.86 -12.85 39.14
C VAL A 440 17.49 -12.75 40.52
N ASP A 441 17.76 -11.54 40.98
CA ASP A 441 18.41 -11.27 42.25
C ASP A 441 17.78 -10.09 43.02
N GLY A 442 18.44 -9.66 44.10
CA GLY A 442 17.93 -8.58 44.95
C GLY A 442 17.70 -7.26 44.21
N THR A 443 18.37 -7.02 43.08
CA THR A 443 18.18 -5.82 42.28
C THR A 443 16.85 -5.83 41.54
N ASP A 444 16.40 -6.99 41.04
CA ASP A 444 15.05 -7.14 40.47
C ASP A 444 13.98 -6.98 41.54
N PHE A 445 14.15 -7.63 42.69
CA PHE A 445 13.22 -7.50 43.81
C PHE A 445 13.03 -6.04 44.23
N LEU A 446 14.12 -5.28 44.33
CA LEU A 446 14.06 -3.86 44.69
C LEU A 446 13.26 -3.02 43.68
N ILE A 447 13.28 -3.36 42.38
CA ILE A 447 12.49 -2.65 41.38
C ILE A 447 11.00 -2.90 41.63
N ALA A 448 10.60 -4.16 41.77
CA ALA A 448 9.22 -4.54 42.01
C ALA A 448 8.69 -3.94 43.33
N ASP A 449 9.45 -4.07 44.43
CA ASP A 449 9.05 -3.61 45.76
C ASP A 449 8.88 -2.07 45.81
N ASN A 450 9.85 -1.32 45.27
CA ASN A 450 9.77 0.14 45.25
C ASN A 450 8.60 0.66 44.42
N ASN A 451 8.30 0.00 43.30
CA ASN A 451 7.22 0.41 42.42
C ASN A 451 5.85 -0.03 42.95
N ALA A 452 5.77 -1.16 43.66
CA ALA A 452 4.58 -1.58 44.40
C ALA A 452 4.27 -0.60 45.56
N ALA A 453 5.29 -0.13 46.26
CA ALA A 453 5.13 0.80 47.39
C ALA A 453 4.52 2.16 46.99
N ILE A 454 4.66 2.56 45.72
CA ILE A 454 4.07 3.78 45.17
C ILE A 454 2.79 3.52 44.35
N TYR A 455 2.29 2.27 44.34
CA TYR A 455 1.12 1.84 43.57
C TYR A 455 1.24 2.18 42.07
N ALA A 456 2.40 1.90 41.48
CA ALA A 456 2.59 2.09 40.04
C ALA A 456 1.60 1.21 39.26
N GLU A 457 0.79 1.84 38.42
CA GLU A 457 -0.29 1.20 37.67
C GLU A 457 -0.39 1.79 36.25
N VAL A 458 -1.06 1.08 35.35
CA VAL A 458 -1.38 1.57 34.01
C VAL A 458 -2.36 2.75 34.11
N ILE A 459 -1.97 3.89 33.55
CA ILE A 459 -2.86 5.05 33.40
C ILE A 459 -3.22 5.19 31.92
N THR A 460 -4.52 5.11 31.61
CA THR A 460 -5.03 5.20 30.22
C THR A 460 -5.76 6.51 29.95
N PRO A 461 -5.84 6.95 28.68
CA PRO A 461 -6.57 8.15 28.24
C PRO A 461 -8.05 8.26 28.56
#